data_AF-A0A2D2Q569-F1
#
_entry.id   AF-A0A2D2Q569-F1
#
_cell.length_a   1.000
_cell.length_b   1.000
_cell.length_c   1.000
_cell.angle_alpha   90.00
_cell.angle_beta   90.00
_cell.angle_gamma   90.00
#
_symmetry.space_group_name_H-M   'P 1'
#
loop_
_entity.id
_entity.type
_entity.pdbx_description
1 polymer ?
#
loop_
_entity_poly.entity_id
_entity_poly.type
_entity_poly.pdbx_seq_one_letter_code
_entity_poly.pdbx_strand_id
1 'polypeptide(L)' 'MSADDSSLSNLAKKVIHQDTRVLIDRLLLERVPLAGIARAAQVSDRWLQTYVNDKYATVPCYM' A
#
# COMPACT_ATOMS: atom_id res chain seq x y z
N MET A 1 -12.24 -30.72 21.51
CA MET A 1 -10.98 -30.36 20.82
C MET A 1 -11.36 -29.96 19.40
N SER A 2 -10.89 -28.80 18.96
CA SER A 2 -11.04 -28.17 17.63
C SER A 2 -12.45 -27.71 17.24
N ALA A 3 -12.71 -26.43 17.51
CA ALA A 3 -13.38 -25.59 16.55
C ALA A 3 -12.38 -25.27 15.44
N ASP A 4 -12.52 -25.89 14.28
CA ASP A 4 -11.90 -25.45 13.03
C ASP A 4 -12.56 -24.13 12.59
N ASP A 5 -12.21 -23.09 13.32
CA ASP A 5 -12.48 -21.71 12.95
C ASP A 5 -11.59 -21.30 11.78
N SER A 6 -12.20 -20.55 10.89
CA SER A 6 -11.56 -19.61 9.96
C SER A 6 -10.98 -20.12 8.64
N SER A 7 -11.84 -19.90 7.64
CA SER A 7 -11.60 -18.92 6.58
C SER A 7 -10.97 -19.44 5.29
N LEU A 8 -11.89 -19.86 4.42
CA LEU A 8 -11.97 -19.37 3.05
C LEU A 8 -11.89 -17.82 2.98
N SER A 9 -10.71 -17.24 3.19
CA SER A 9 -10.44 -15.83 2.93
C SER A 9 -9.36 -15.65 1.86
N ASN A 10 -9.36 -16.53 0.86
CA ASN A 10 -8.61 -16.32 -0.38
C ASN A 10 -9.39 -15.42 -1.36
N LEU A 11 -10.15 -14.46 -0.82
CA LEU A 11 -10.80 -13.36 -1.54
C LEU A 11 -10.61 -12.03 -0.79
N ALA A 12 -9.58 -11.94 0.04
CA ALA A 12 -9.16 -10.67 0.58
C ALA A 12 -8.54 -9.88 -0.57
N LYS A 13 -9.34 -9.02 -1.22
CA LYS A 13 -8.83 -7.74 -1.73
C LYS A 13 -7.87 -7.26 -0.65
N LYS A 14 -6.55 -7.36 -0.86
CA LYS A 14 -5.55 -7.12 0.19
C LYS A 14 -5.87 -5.74 0.76
N VAL A 15 -6.59 -5.71 1.89
CA VAL A 15 -7.04 -4.47 2.50
C VAL A 15 -5.75 -3.93 3.05
N ILE A 16 -5.12 -3.05 2.27
CA ILE A 16 -3.86 -2.46 2.66
C ILE A 16 -4.18 -1.68 3.93
N HIS A 17 -3.74 -2.24 5.06
CA HIS A 17 -3.96 -1.67 6.38
C HIS A 17 -3.46 -0.23 6.38
N GLN A 18 -4.16 0.64 7.11
CA GLN A 18 -3.79 2.04 7.22
C GLN A 18 -2.34 2.17 7.72
N ASP A 19 -1.88 1.26 8.57
CA ASP A 19 -0.49 1.17 9.04
C ASP A 19 0.52 1.01 7.89
N THR A 20 0.20 0.19 6.90
CA THR A 20 1.04 0.02 5.70
C THR A 20 1.08 1.30 4.87
N ARG A 21 -0.04 2.03 4.76
CA ARG A 21 -0.07 3.33 4.06
C ARG A 21 0.77 4.37 4.79
N VAL A 22 0.69 4.42 6.11
CA VAL A 22 1.49 5.33 6.95
C VAL A 22 2.99 5.00 6.86
N LEU A 23 3.35 3.71 6.75
CA LEU A 23 4.73 3.30 6.49
C LEU A 23 5.21 3.78 5.11
N ILE A 24 4.40 3.58 4.07
CA ILE A 24 4.69 4.02 2.70
C ILE A 24 4.86 5.54 2.62
N ASP A 25 3.97 6.29 3.28
CA ASP A 25 4.04 7.75 3.35
C ASP A 25 5.32 8.25 4.02
N ARG A 26 5.77 7.57 5.09
CA ARG A 26 7.05 7.87 5.75
C ARG A 26 8.25 7.58 4.83
N LEU A 27 8.24 6.45 4.14
CA LEU A 27 9.31 6.10 3.20
C LEU A 27 9.35 7.05 1.99
N LEU A 28 8.20 7.52 1.51
CA LEU A 28 8.11 8.57 0.49
C LEU A 28 8.73 9.89 0.99
N LEU A 29 8.48 10.25 2.25
CA LEU A 29 9.06 11.45 2.89
C LEU A 29 10.59 11.37 2.94
N GLU A 30 11.12 10.19 3.27
CA GLU A 30 12.56 9.88 3.30
C GLU A 30 13.20 9.79 1.90
N ARG A 31 12.44 10.06 0.83
CA ARG A 31 12.89 9.99 -0.57
C ARG A 31 13.35 8.59 -0.99
N VAL A 32 12.79 7.55 -0.37
CA VAL A 32 13.06 6.16 -0.75
C VAL A 32 12.46 5.90 -2.14
N PRO A 33 13.20 5.23 -3.06
CA PRO A 33 12.68 4.91 -4.38
C PRO A 33 11.50 3.93 -4.28
N LEU A 34 10.52 4.05 -5.20
CA LEU A 34 9.31 3.22 -5.22
C LEU A 34 9.60 1.72 -5.16
N ALA A 35 10.64 1.25 -5.86
CA ALA A 35 11.07 -0.15 -5.81
C ALA A 35 11.55 -0.59 -4.41
N GLY A 36 12.19 0.32 -3.66
CA GLY A 36 12.58 0.08 -2.26
C GLY A 36 11.35 0.00 -1.35
N ILE A 37 10.38 0.88 -1.58
CA ILE A 37 9.11 0.90 -0.83
C ILE A 37 8.27 -0.35 -1.11
N ALA A 38 8.16 -0.77 -2.36
CA ALA A 38 7.43 -1.98 -2.75
C ALA A 38 7.99 -3.23 -2.04
N ARG A 39 9.33 -3.32 -1.94
CA ARG A 39 10.00 -4.39 -1.19
C ARG A 39 9.79 -4.27 0.32
N ALA A 40 9.93 -3.08 0.91
CA ALA A 40 9.80 -2.86 2.34
C ALA A 40 8.36 -3.07 2.85
N ALA A 41 7.37 -2.60 2.09
CA ALA A 41 5.96 -2.75 2.42
C ALA A 41 5.32 -4.03 1.85
N GLN A 42 6.09 -4.83 1.08
CA GLN A 42 5.61 -6.04 0.39
C GLN A 42 4.30 -5.80 -0.38
N VAL A 43 4.21 -4.67 -1.07
CA VAL A 43 3.05 -4.28 -1.89
C VAL A 43 3.36 -4.43 -3.37
N SER A 44 2.32 -4.60 -4.18
CA SER A 44 2.48 -4.66 -5.63
C SER A 44 2.92 -3.30 -6.18
N ASP A 45 3.91 -3.28 -7.07
CA ASP A 45 4.39 -2.05 -7.72
C ASP A 45 3.27 -1.28 -8.41
N ARG A 46 2.36 -1.99 -9.08
CA ARG A 46 1.19 -1.38 -9.74
C ARG A 46 0.24 -0.70 -8.74
N TRP A 47 0.07 -1.28 -7.55
CA TRP A 47 -0.74 -0.68 -6.50
C TRP A 47 -0.06 0.57 -5.93
N LEU A 48 1.25 0.48 -5.66
CA LEU A 48 2.03 1.61 -5.16
C LEU A 48 2.04 2.77 -6.15
N GLN A 49 2.21 2.48 -7.45
CA GLN A 49 2.15 3.48 -8.50
C GLN A 49 0.78 4.15 -8.59
N THR A 50 -0.31 3.37 -8.47
CA THR A 50 -1.69 3.92 -8.46
C THR A 50 -1.92 4.81 -7.23
N TYR A 51 -1.49 4.36 -6.04
CA TYR A 51 -1.61 5.11 -4.79
C TYR A 51 -0.85 6.44 -4.84
N VAL A 52 0.38 6.40 -5.36
CA VAL A 52 1.23 7.58 -5.52
C VAL A 52 0.65 8.52 -6.56
N ASN A 53 0.16 8.01 -7.69
CA ASN A 53 -0.51 8.80 -8.72
C ASN A 53 -1.77 9.48 -8.18
N ASP A 54 -2.59 8.80 -7.38
CA ASP A 54 -3.79 9.37 -6.76
C ASP A 54 -3.42 10.50 -5.77
N LYS A 55 -2.38 10.29 -4.95
CA LYS A 55 -1.81 11.32 -4.07
C LYS A 55 -1.35 12.55 -4.84
N TYR A 56 -0.60 12.36 -5.93
CA TYR A 56 -0.09 13.47 -6.74
C TYR A 56 -1.16 14.11 -7.61
N ALA A 57 -2.17 13.37 -8.07
CA ALA A 57 -3.32 13.91 -8.80
C ALA A 57 -4.20 14.80 -7.92
N THR A 58 -4.25 14.49 -6.61
CA THR A 58 -4.93 15.34 -5.62
C THR A 58 -4.17 16.64 -5.34
N VAL A 59 -2.86 16.72 -5.64
CA VAL A 59 -2.15 18.00 -5.63
C VAL A 59 -2.59 18.75 -6.88
N PRO A 60 -3.41 19.82 -6.76
CA PRO A 60 -3.85 20.55 -7.93
C PRO A 60 -2.63 21.09 -8.64
N CYS A 61 -2.37 20.57 -9.83
CA CYS A 61 -1.49 21.22 -10.79
C CYS A 61 -2.23 22.49 -11.20
N TYR A 62 -1.90 23.60 -10.56
CA TYR A 62 -2.37 24.92 -10.98
C TYR A 62 -1.72 25.15 -12.35
N MET A 63 -2.46 24.83 -13.41
CA MET A 63 -2.23 25.35 -14.75
C MET A 63 -2.88 26.71 -14.86
#